data_AF-A0A932YLX0-F1
#
_entry.id   AF-A0A932YLX0-F1
#
_cell.length_a   1.000
_cell.length_b   1.000
_cell.length_c   1.000
_cell.angle_alpha   90.00
_cell.angle_beta   90.00
_cell.angle_gamma   90.00
#
_symmetry.space_group_name_H-M   'P 1'
#
loop_
_entity.id
_entity.type
_entity.pdbx_description
1 polymer ?
#
loop_
_entity_poly.entity_id
_entity_poly.type
_entity_poly.pdbx_seq_one_letter_code
_entity_poly.pdbx_strand_id
1 'polypeptide(L)'
;MKKAQPRKIISSIIVFFVIANWIFSGFPQIFNFPPKIQKAQAADISIDTGAAGQWRSLRNLVWTTPLIGYFFYVDGGDADFKYVKTTDGGQTWNAGAEIDDDLTITGAAFDVWYDRWTPGGTGDLIHIWWFETADGDVNYVNLNTASSDTIGSNVIVFNGASAAAGRGVFVSGAKAR
;
A
#
# COMPACT_ATOMS: atom_id res chain seq x y z
N MET A 1 -60.68 69.49 2.61
CA MET A 1 -60.03 68.33 1.94
C MET A 1 -58.71 68.78 1.33
N LYS A 2 -57.55 68.40 1.89
CA LYS A 2 -56.24 68.70 1.29
C LYS A 2 -56.03 67.78 0.08
N LYS A 3 -56.07 68.34 -1.15
CA LYS A 3 -55.69 67.60 -2.37
C LYS A 3 -54.25 67.13 -2.22
N ALA A 4 -54.03 65.82 -2.26
CA ALA A 4 -52.70 65.24 -2.26
C ALA A 4 -51.93 65.78 -3.49
N GLN A 5 -50.78 66.40 -3.26
CA GLN A 5 -49.94 66.98 -4.31
C GLN A 5 -49.43 65.85 -5.23
N PRO A 6 -49.73 65.89 -6.54
CA PRO A 6 -49.53 64.75 -7.46
C PRO A 6 -48.06 64.29 -7.55
N ARG A 7 -47.11 65.19 -7.28
CA ARG A 7 -45.67 64.86 -7.24
C ARG A 7 -45.29 63.85 -6.16
N LYS A 8 -45.97 63.86 -5.01
CA LYS A 8 -45.65 62.95 -3.89
C LYS A 8 -46.09 61.51 -4.18
N ILE A 9 -47.22 61.34 -4.86
CA ILE A 9 -47.75 60.02 -5.23
C ILE A 9 -46.87 59.35 -6.29
N ILE A 10 -46.43 60.12 -7.29
CA ILE A 10 -45.56 59.60 -8.36
C ILE A 10 -44.20 59.15 -7.79
N SER A 11 -43.62 59.93 -6.87
CA SER A 11 -42.36 59.57 -6.21
C SER A 11 -42.49 58.29 -5.39
N SER A 12 -43.58 58.11 -4.64
CA SER A 12 -43.82 56.88 -3.88
C SER A 12 -43.98 55.65 -4.77
N ILE A 13 -44.65 55.79 -5.93
CA ILE A 13 -44.83 54.68 -6.87
C ILE A 13 -43.49 54.28 -7.51
N ILE A 14 -42.65 55.24 -7.91
CA ILE A 14 -41.34 54.94 -8.49
C ILE A 14 -40.44 54.23 -7.47
N VAL A 15 -40.41 54.69 -6.22
CA VAL A 15 -39.62 54.05 -5.15
C VAL A 15 -40.11 52.63 -4.90
N PHE A 16 -41.43 52.42 -4.87
CA PHE A 16 -42.01 51.09 -4.72
C PHE A 16 -41.58 50.15 -5.85
N PHE A 17 -41.63 50.59 -7.11
CA PHE A 17 -41.19 49.77 -8.22
C PHE A 17 -39.69 49.49 -8.20
N VAL A 18 -38.84 50.43 -7.78
CA VAL A 18 -37.39 50.18 -7.66
C VAL A 18 -37.09 49.13 -6.59
N ILE A 19 -37.74 49.21 -5.42
CA ILE A 19 -37.56 48.24 -4.33
C ILE A 19 -38.13 46.87 -4.72
N ALA A 20 -39.33 46.84 -5.32
CA ALA A 20 -39.94 45.61 -5.77
C ALA A 20 -39.06 44.95 -6.85
N ASN A 21 -38.58 45.72 -7.83
CA ASN A 21 -37.69 45.18 -8.84
C ASN A 21 -36.40 44.68 -8.19
N TRP A 22 -35.80 45.40 -7.25
CA TRP A 22 -34.58 44.95 -6.55
C TRP A 22 -34.77 43.65 -5.73
N ILE A 23 -35.94 43.46 -5.10
CA ILE A 23 -36.25 42.22 -4.35
C ILE A 23 -36.52 41.05 -5.31
N PHE A 24 -37.20 41.31 -6.43
CA PHE A 24 -37.66 40.26 -7.36
C PHE A 24 -36.75 40.04 -8.57
N SER A 25 -35.77 40.91 -8.84
CA SER A 25 -34.80 40.81 -9.96
C SER A 25 -33.57 39.97 -9.62
N GLY A 26 -33.58 39.26 -8.50
CA GLY A 26 -32.49 38.39 -8.09
C GLY A 26 -31.36 39.14 -7.42
N PHE A 27 -31.57 39.47 -6.14
CA PHE A 27 -30.49 39.55 -5.15
C PHE A 27 -29.48 38.41 -5.43
N PRO A 28 -28.15 38.64 -5.37
CA PRO A 28 -27.19 37.60 -5.71
C PRO A 28 -27.54 36.35 -4.93
N GLN A 29 -27.85 35.31 -5.67
CA GLN A 29 -28.15 33.99 -5.15
C GLN A 29 -26.86 33.44 -4.54
N ILE A 30 -26.53 33.84 -3.31
CA ILE A 30 -25.48 33.22 -2.49
C ILE A 30 -25.99 31.83 -2.03
N PHE A 31 -26.56 31.05 -2.94
CA PHE A 31 -27.22 29.76 -2.69
C PHE A 31 -26.24 28.59 -2.87
N ASN A 32 -25.03 28.77 -2.36
CA ASN A 32 -24.13 27.65 -2.09
C ASN A 32 -23.69 27.65 -0.62
N PHE A 33 -24.55 28.18 0.26
CA PHE A 33 -24.36 28.19 1.70
C PHE A 33 -25.50 27.46 2.42
N PRO A 34 -25.16 26.50 3.30
CA PRO A 34 -23.81 25.99 3.53
C PRO A 34 -23.30 25.20 2.30
N PRO A 35 -21.98 25.23 2.00
CA PRO A 35 -21.42 24.43 0.91
C PRO A 35 -21.80 22.96 1.13
N LYS A 36 -22.22 22.29 0.06
CA LYS A 36 -22.45 20.84 0.10
C LYS A 36 -21.11 20.19 0.42
N ILE A 37 -20.90 19.79 1.67
CA ILE A 37 -19.76 18.98 2.07
C ILE A 37 -19.93 17.65 1.34
N GLN A 38 -19.12 17.40 0.31
CA GLN A 38 -19.00 16.06 -0.24
C GLN A 38 -18.53 15.18 0.92
N LYS A 39 -19.41 14.29 1.38
CA LYS A 39 -19.08 13.30 2.39
C LYS A 39 -17.90 12.54 1.84
N ALA A 40 -16.71 12.68 2.44
CA ALA A 40 -15.58 11.84 2.07
C ALA A 40 -16.08 10.39 2.24
N GLN A 41 -16.19 9.66 1.13
CA GLN A 41 -16.30 8.22 1.22
C GLN A 41 -14.97 7.79 1.82
N ALA A 42 -14.96 7.47 3.11
CA ALA A 42 -13.89 6.66 3.64
C ALA A 42 -13.89 5.42 2.77
N ALA A 43 -12.81 5.19 2.03
CA ALA A 43 -12.61 3.91 1.36
C ALA A 43 -12.68 2.88 2.48
N ASP A 44 -13.75 2.09 2.49
CA ASP A 44 -13.87 0.99 3.43
C ASP A 44 -12.79 0.00 3.02
N ILE A 45 -11.76 -0.13 3.86
CA ILE A 45 -10.74 -1.15 3.67
C ILE A 45 -11.43 -2.44 4.07
N SER A 46 -12.09 -3.06 3.09
CA SER A 46 -12.54 -4.43 3.19
C SER A 46 -11.28 -5.28 3.36
N ILE A 47 -10.92 -5.58 4.62
CA ILE A 47 -9.94 -6.60 4.94
C ILE A 47 -10.60 -7.90 4.52
N ASP A 48 -10.12 -8.46 3.41
CA ASP A 48 -10.68 -9.67 2.84
C ASP A 48 -10.67 -10.79 3.91
N THR A 49 -11.84 -11.14 4.41
CA THR A 49 -12.01 -12.23 5.38
C THR A 49 -11.76 -13.60 4.75
N GLY A 50 -11.60 -13.67 3.42
CA GLY A 50 -11.30 -14.89 2.67
C GLY A 50 -9.82 -15.22 2.50
N ALA A 51 -8.90 -14.31 2.84
CA ALA A 51 -7.48 -14.51 2.61
C ALA A 51 -6.62 -14.13 3.83
N ALA A 52 -6.86 -14.78 4.97
CA ALA A 52 -5.79 -14.97 5.94
C ALA A 52 -4.91 -16.13 5.44
N GLY A 53 -4.13 -15.90 4.37
CA GLY A 53 -3.04 -16.79 4.00
C GLY A 53 -2.19 -17.05 5.25
N GLN A 54 -1.86 -18.32 5.51
CA GLN A 54 -1.06 -18.68 6.69
C GLN A 54 0.37 -18.13 6.63
N TRP A 55 0.76 -17.60 5.47
CA TRP A 55 2.07 -17.05 5.14
C TRP A 55 2.33 -15.74 5.89
N ARG A 56 3.40 -15.73 6.67
CA ARG A 56 3.78 -14.58 7.50
C ARG A 56 5.06 -13.96 6.98
N SER A 57 4.99 -12.67 6.67
CA SER A 57 6.16 -11.86 6.37
C SER A 57 6.42 -10.88 7.50
N LEU A 58 7.65 -10.81 8.00
CA LEU A 58 8.08 -9.65 8.80
C LEU A 58 8.47 -8.49 7.90
N ARG A 59 9.35 -8.74 6.92
CA ARG A 59 9.70 -7.78 5.86
C ARG A 59 9.60 -8.47 4.51
N ASN A 60 9.01 -7.75 3.57
CA ASN A 60 8.80 -8.19 2.20
C ASN A 60 9.10 -7.12 1.16
N LEU A 61 9.28 -5.85 1.54
CA LEU A 61 9.56 -4.76 0.60
C LEU A 61 10.98 -4.25 0.81
N VAL A 62 11.78 -4.28 -0.26
CA VAL A 62 13.14 -3.76 -0.26
C VAL A 62 13.29 -2.73 -1.39
N TRP A 63 13.68 -1.51 -1.05
CA TRP A 63 14.08 -0.49 -2.02
C TRP A 63 15.60 -0.37 -2.04
N THR A 64 16.21 -0.59 -3.21
CA THR A 64 17.66 -0.36 -3.41
C THR A 64 17.94 1.05 -3.90
N THR A 65 16.95 1.67 -4.57
CA THR A 65 16.93 3.08 -4.97
C THR A 65 15.47 3.59 -4.93
N PRO A 66 15.18 4.88 -5.14
CA PRO A 66 13.80 5.36 -5.26
C PRO A 66 13.00 4.78 -6.43
N LEU A 67 13.67 4.17 -7.42
CA LEU A 67 13.03 3.58 -8.59
C LEU A 67 13.00 2.05 -8.57
N ILE A 68 13.99 1.43 -7.91
CA ILE A 68 14.18 -0.02 -7.93
C ILE A 68 13.74 -0.62 -6.59
N GLY A 69 12.70 -1.45 -6.65
CA GLY A 69 12.10 -2.11 -5.50
C GLY A 69 11.81 -3.58 -5.76
N TYR A 70 11.82 -4.37 -4.69
CA TYR A 70 11.56 -5.80 -4.68
C TYR A 70 10.46 -6.10 -3.67
N PHE A 71 9.45 -6.86 -4.06
CA PHE A 71 8.39 -7.32 -3.17
C PHE A 71 8.37 -8.85 -3.14
N PHE A 72 8.66 -9.43 -1.98
CA PHE A 72 8.75 -10.86 -1.73
C PHE A 72 7.42 -11.41 -1.19
N TYR A 73 6.98 -12.56 -1.69
CA TYR A 73 5.71 -13.14 -1.30
C TYR A 73 5.66 -14.63 -1.61
N VAL A 74 4.85 -15.34 -0.83
CA VAL A 74 4.42 -16.69 -1.16
C VAL A 74 3.12 -16.56 -1.94
N ASP A 75 3.09 -17.11 -3.14
CA ASP A 75 1.90 -17.07 -3.99
C ASP A 75 0.89 -18.13 -3.56
N GLY A 76 -0.36 -17.71 -3.37
CA GLY A 76 -1.42 -18.62 -2.95
C GLY A 76 -1.88 -19.58 -4.06
N GLY A 77 -1.51 -19.34 -5.32
CA GLY A 77 -1.89 -20.18 -6.45
C GLY A 77 -1.11 -21.49 -6.54
N ASP A 78 0.20 -21.43 -6.39
CA ASP A 78 1.15 -22.56 -6.49
C ASP A 78 1.91 -22.85 -5.19
N ALA A 79 1.80 -21.98 -4.18
CA ALA A 79 2.54 -22.03 -2.91
C ALA A 79 4.04 -21.74 -3.04
N ASP A 80 4.48 -21.24 -4.19
CA ASP A 80 5.90 -20.93 -4.45
C ASP A 80 6.32 -19.63 -3.75
N PHE A 81 7.54 -19.62 -3.22
CA PHE A 81 8.13 -18.41 -2.66
C PHE A 81 8.87 -17.65 -3.77
N LYS A 82 8.44 -16.43 -4.07
CA LYS A 82 8.97 -15.63 -5.17
C LYS A 82 9.00 -14.13 -4.87
N TYR A 83 9.46 -13.36 -5.84
CA TYR A 83 9.41 -11.91 -5.77
C TYR A 83 8.94 -11.27 -7.08
N VAL A 84 8.45 -10.04 -6.97
CA VAL A 84 8.29 -9.13 -8.10
C VAL A 84 9.23 -7.95 -7.96
N LYS A 85 9.61 -7.34 -9.08
CA LYS A 85 10.53 -6.21 -9.14
C LYS A 85 9.91 -5.05 -9.90
N THR A 86 10.12 -3.85 -9.39
CA THR A 86 9.86 -2.59 -10.08
C THR A 86 11.17 -1.89 -10.42
N THR A 87 11.18 -1.14 -11.52
CA THR A 87 12.27 -0.26 -11.94
C THR A 87 11.80 1.17 -12.18
N ASP A 88 10.55 1.49 -11.84
CA ASP A 88 9.88 2.76 -12.12
C ASP A 88 9.21 3.37 -10.87
N GLY A 89 9.70 3.02 -9.68
CA GLY A 89 9.18 3.55 -8.41
C GLY A 89 7.86 2.92 -7.99
N GLY A 90 7.59 1.70 -8.45
CA GLY A 90 6.41 0.92 -8.07
C GLY A 90 5.18 1.18 -8.94
N GLN A 91 5.34 1.83 -10.10
CA GLN A 91 4.25 2.01 -11.07
C GLN A 91 3.95 0.71 -11.79
N THR A 92 4.97 -0.07 -12.12
CA THR A 92 4.86 -1.42 -12.66
C THR A 92 5.70 -2.41 -11.86
N TRP A 93 5.17 -3.63 -11.73
CA TRP A 93 5.82 -4.74 -11.04
C TRP A 93 5.88 -5.93 -11.99
N ASN A 94 7.09 -6.39 -12.29
CA ASN A 94 7.34 -7.52 -13.17
C ASN A 94 7.73 -8.75 -12.34
N ALA A 95 7.37 -9.93 -12.83
CA ALA A 95 7.78 -11.19 -12.20
C ALA A 95 9.31 -11.27 -12.08
N GLY A 96 9.78 -11.58 -10.87
CA GLY A 96 11.15 -11.98 -10.60
C GLY A 96 11.31 -13.50 -10.71
N ALA A 97 12.46 -13.99 -10.26
CA ALA A 97 12.70 -15.43 -10.14
C ALA A 97 11.99 -16.02 -8.90
N GLU A 98 11.79 -17.33 -8.93
CA GLU A 98 11.41 -18.13 -7.77
C GLU A 98 12.60 -18.23 -6.80
N ILE A 99 12.32 -18.00 -5.52
CA ILE A 99 13.24 -18.23 -4.40
C ILE A 99 13.25 -19.71 -4.04
N ASP A 100 12.07 -20.31 -4.08
CA ASP A 100 11.80 -21.72 -3.81
C ASP A 100 10.56 -22.15 -4.61
N ASP A 101 10.69 -23.24 -5.36
CA ASP A 101 9.70 -23.84 -6.26
C ASP A 101 9.27 -25.25 -5.80
N ASP A 102 9.67 -25.66 -4.59
CA ASP A 102 9.29 -26.97 -4.07
C ASP A 102 7.82 -26.98 -3.62
N LEU A 103 6.98 -27.56 -4.47
CA LEU A 103 5.54 -27.74 -4.25
C LEU A 103 5.16 -28.54 -2.99
N THR A 104 6.11 -29.25 -2.39
CA THR A 104 5.88 -30.00 -1.13
C THR A 104 6.15 -29.15 0.10
N ILE A 105 6.80 -28.00 -0.08
CA ILE A 105 7.36 -27.18 0.95
C ILE A 105 6.69 -25.83 0.92
N THR A 106 5.84 -25.58 1.91
CA THR A 106 5.21 -24.27 2.02
C THR A 106 5.96 -23.37 2.99
N GLY A 107 6.40 -22.20 2.51
CA GLY A 107 7.03 -21.17 3.31
C GLY A 107 6.07 -20.53 4.31
N ALA A 108 5.88 -21.12 5.50
CA ALA A 108 4.92 -20.63 6.51
C ALA A 108 5.28 -19.24 7.05
N ALA A 109 6.57 -18.92 7.12
CA ALA A 109 7.04 -17.59 7.48
C ALA A 109 8.34 -17.26 6.75
N PHE A 110 8.53 -16.00 6.38
CA PHE A 110 9.78 -15.51 5.81
C PHE A 110 10.11 -14.10 6.29
N ASP A 111 11.36 -13.73 6.09
CA ASP A 111 11.84 -12.38 6.35
C ASP A 111 13.05 -12.08 5.45
N VAL A 112 13.28 -10.80 5.19
CA VAL A 112 14.37 -10.34 4.31
C VAL A 112 15.19 -9.25 4.98
N TRP A 113 16.47 -9.16 4.63
CA TRP A 113 17.37 -8.10 5.09
C TRP A 113 18.25 -7.61 3.94
N TYR A 114 18.21 -6.33 3.63
CA TYR A 114 19.14 -5.75 2.66
C TYR A 114 20.45 -5.35 3.34
N ASP A 115 21.59 -5.67 2.72
CA ASP A 115 22.93 -5.32 3.19
C ASP A 115 23.05 -3.88 3.72
N ARG A 116 22.46 -2.92 3.01
CA ARG A 116 22.55 -1.48 3.33
C ARG A 116 21.61 -1.04 4.45
N TRP A 117 20.76 -1.93 4.96
CA TRP A 117 20.04 -1.71 6.21
C TRP A 117 20.94 -1.94 7.43
N THR A 118 22.01 -2.71 7.30
CA THR A 118 23.04 -2.79 8.35
C THR A 118 23.81 -1.47 8.36
N PRO A 119 23.91 -0.76 9.51
CA PRO A 119 24.62 0.50 9.53
C PRO A 119 26.10 0.31 9.15
N GLY A 120 26.56 1.07 8.16
CA GLY A 120 27.90 0.93 7.56
C GLY A 120 28.00 -0.13 6.46
N GLY A 121 26.92 -0.86 6.16
CA GLY A 121 26.85 -1.83 5.07
C GLY A 121 26.83 -1.17 3.70
N THR A 122 27.68 -1.64 2.80
CA THR A 122 27.78 -1.14 1.41
C THR A 122 27.44 -2.20 0.36
N GLY A 123 27.17 -3.43 0.79
CA GLY A 123 26.87 -4.54 -0.11
C GLY A 123 25.52 -4.39 -0.81
N ASP A 124 25.25 -5.33 -1.73
CA ASP A 124 24.10 -5.32 -2.63
C ASP A 124 23.27 -6.62 -2.53
N LEU A 125 23.47 -7.39 -1.46
CA LEU A 125 22.72 -8.61 -1.20
C LEU A 125 21.44 -8.30 -0.44
N ILE A 126 20.35 -8.91 -0.89
CA ILE A 126 19.14 -9.11 -0.08
C ILE A 126 19.24 -10.52 0.47
N HIS A 127 19.38 -10.62 1.78
CA HIS A 127 19.37 -11.85 2.54
C HIS A 127 17.93 -12.30 2.75
N ILE A 128 17.65 -13.58 2.52
CA ILE A 128 16.30 -14.13 2.55
C ILE A 128 16.34 -15.42 3.35
N TRP A 129 15.47 -15.54 4.33
CA TRP A 129 15.28 -16.77 5.11
C TRP A 129 13.81 -17.08 5.24
N TRP A 130 13.48 -18.36 5.15
CA TRP A 130 12.12 -18.85 5.26
C TRP A 130 12.09 -20.13 6.06
N PHE A 131 10.93 -20.38 6.65
CA PHE A 131 10.63 -21.57 7.40
C PHE A 131 9.69 -22.46 6.59
N GLU A 132 10.03 -23.73 6.54
CA GLU A 132 9.33 -24.73 5.75
C GLU A 132 8.51 -25.64 6.66
N THR A 133 7.27 -25.94 6.28
CA THR A 133 6.40 -26.77 7.11
C THR A 133 6.61 -28.26 6.94
N ALA A 134 7.13 -28.72 5.80
CA ALA A 134 7.28 -30.14 5.51
C ALA A 134 8.33 -30.77 6.43
N ASP A 135 9.54 -30.22 6.42
CA ASP A 135 10.67 -30.73 7.18
C ASP A 135 10.94 -29.93 8.47
N GLY A 136 10.37 -28.73 8.60
CA GLY A 136 10.63 -27.83 9.72
C GLY A 136 11.98 -27.11 9.61
N ASP A 137 12.52 -27.05 8.40
CA ASP A 137 13.80 -26.42 8.12
C ASP A 137 13.69 -24.89 8.12
N VAL A 138 14.80 -24.25 8.47
CA VAL A 138 15.02 -22.83 8.17
C VAL A 138 16.05 -22.74 7.08
N ASN A 139 15.62 -22.21 5.94
CA ASN A 139 16.42 -22.09 4.74
C ASN A 139 16.91 -20.66 4.55
N TYR A 140 17.94 -20.52 3.73
CA TYR A 140 18.59 -19.24 3.46
C TYR A 140 19.15 -19.18 2.05
N VAL A 141 18.85 -18.08 1.37
CA VAL A 141 19.52 -17.67 0.14
C VAL A 141 19.86 -16.17 0.22
N ASN A 142 20.62 -15.71 -0.76
CA ASN A 142 20.78 -14.28 -1.01
C ASN A 142 20.46 -13.97 -2.46
N LEU A 143 19.87 -12.80 -2.70
CA LEU A 143 19.65 -12.21 -4.00
C LEU A 143 20.67 -11.10 -4.22
N ASN A 144 21.51 -11.21 -5.26
CA ASN A 144 22.49 -10.21 -5.61
C ASN A 144 21.93 -9.19 -6.60
N THR A 145 21.56 -8.02 -6.08
CA THR A 145 20.95 -6.95 -6.89
C THR A 145 21.95 -6.23 -7.81
N ALA A 146 23.26 -6.37 -7.58
CA ALA A 146 24.30 -5.82 -8.44
C ALA A 146 24.65 -6.74 -9.63
N SER A 147 24.19 -8.00 -9.61
CA SER A 147 24.51 -9.01 -10.62
C SER A 147 23.24 -9.58 -11.25
N SER A 148 22.46 -8.72 -11.89
CA SER A 148 21.23 -9.10 -12.61
C SER A 148 20.26 -9.95 -11.79
N ASP A 149 20.11 -9.64 -10.50
CA ASP A 149 19.22 -10.35 -9.58
C ASP A 149 19.53 -11.86 -9.48
N THR A 150 20.81 -12.24 -9.48
CA THR A 150 21.20 -13.66 -9.33
C THR A 150 20.92 -14.16 -7.90
N ILE A 151 20.23 -15.31 -7.79
CA ILE A 151 20.00 -16.00 -6.52
C ILE A 151 21.18 -16.94 -6.22
N GLY A 152 21.71 -16.85 -5.00
CA GLY A 152 22.74 -17.75 -4.49
C GLY A 152 22.19 -19.13 -4.13
N SER A 153 23.08 -20.10 -3.91
CA SER A 153 22.68 -21.45 -3.49
C SER A 153 21.95 -21.45 -2.14
N ASN A 154 20.93 -22.29 -2.01
CA ASN A 154 20.23 -22.52 -0.75
C ASN A 154 21.16 -23.13 0.31
N VAL A 155 20.95 -22.72 1.55
CA VAL A 155 21.62 -23.21 2.75
C VAL A 155 20.57 -23.51 3.81
N ILE A 156 20.56 -24.75 4.31
CA ILE A 156 19.77 -25.11 5.49
C ILE A 156 20.49 -24.56 6.73
N VAL A 157 19.95 -23.50 7.33
CA VAL A 157 20.47 -22.84 8.53
C VAL A 157 20.09 -23.61 9.79
N PHE A 158 18.92 -24.24 9.77
CA PHE A 158 18.45 -25.15 10.80
C PHE A 158 17.77 -26.33 10.13
N ASN A 159 18.27 -27.53 10.40
CA ASN A 159 17.68 -28.79 9.93
C ASN A 159 16.69 -29.28 10.99
N GLY A 160 15.41 -29.08 10.69
CA GLY A 160 14.30 -29.49 11.50
C GLY A 160 14.07 -31.00 11.44
N ALA A 161 12.88 -31.40 11.88
CA ALA A 161 12.44 -32.80 11.76
C ALA A 161 10.95 -32.88 11.41
N SER A 162 10.16 -31.93 11.94
CA SER A 162 8.79 -31.68 11.51
C SER A 162 8.35 -30.32 12.05
N ALA A 163 7.42 -29.70 11.34
CA ALA A 163 6.80 -28.45 11.76
C ALA A 163 5.28 -28.53 11.64
N ALA A 164 4.59 -27.95 12.63
CA ALA A 164 3.16 -27.70 12.52
C ALA A 164 2.94 -26.21 12.26
N ALA A 165 2.23 -25.88 11.17
CA ALA A 165 1.77 -24.53 10.92
C ALA A 165 0.89 -24.05 12.09
N GLY A 166 1.41 -23.11 12.89
CA GLY A 166 0.76 -22.55 14.06
C GLY A 166 0.78 -21.03 14.04
N ARG A 167 -0.06 -20.39 14.86
CA ARG A 167 -0.14 -18.92 14.95
C ARG A 167 1.16 -18.24 15.42
N GLY A 168 2.17 -19.00 15.85
CA GLY A 168 3.42 -18.52 16.42
C GLY A 168 4.67 -18.78 15.59
N VAL A 169 4.56 -19.14 14.30
CA VAL A 169 5.73 -19.36 13.44
C VAL A 169 6.26 -18.03 12.94
N PHE A 170 7.52 -17.74 13.27
CA PHE A 170 8.23 -16.55 12.79
C PHE A 170 9.68 -16.93 12.53
N VAL A 171 10.24 -16.39 11.45
CA VAL A 171 11.68 -16.39 11.17
C VAL A 171 12.12 -14.95 11.00
N SER A 172 13.26 -14.59 11.55
CA SER A 172 13.86 -13.28 11.34
C SER A 172 15.36 -13.36 11.40
N GLY A 173 16.01 -12.43 10.70
CA GLY A 173 17.45 -12.33 10.67
C GLY A 173 17.90 -10.92 10.35
N ALA A 174 19.17 -10.66 10.62
CA ALA A 174 19.85 -9.45 10.20
C ALA A 174 21.30 -9.79 9.91
N LYS A 175 21.88 -9.11 8.93
CA LYS A 175 23.32 -9.22 8.72
C LYS A 175 24.07 -8.53 9.87
N ALA A 176 24.93 -9.28 10.54
CA ALA A 176 25.89 -8.76 11.50
C ALA A 176 26.96 -7.90 10.80
N ARG A 177 27.55 -6.96 11.55
CA ARG A 177 28.65 -6.11 11.04
C ARG A 177 29.94 -6.90 10.84
#